data_AF-A0A959TB22-F1
#
_entry.id   AF-A0A959TB22-F1
#
_cell.length_a   1.000
_cell.length_b   1.000
_cell.length_c   1.000
_cell.angle_alpha   90.00
_cell.angle_beta   90.00
_cell.angle_gamma   90.00
#
_symmetry.space_group_name_H-M   'P 1'
#
loop_
_entity.id
_entity.type
_entity.pdbx_description
1 polymer ?
#
loop_
_entity_poly.entity_id
_entity_poly.type
_entity_poly.pdbx_seq_one_letter_code
_entity_poly.pdbx_strand_id
1 'polypeptide(L)'
;MQAGRRYTFFQTANWTRKYIFWFVVVDSIPVVLYQVFQVEWLRIPWQPLSLIGIAVAFYLGFKNNSSYERTWEARKIWGGIVNTSRAFTVMVREYINNEAAVEQQEETALLELRRQVVHRHVAWLRAMTIELRKYQPWEHNASNDKVGRKILGTEYRPERFDELKPYL
;
A
#
# COMPACT_ATOMS: atom_id res chain seq x y z
N MET A 1 6.94 1.57 -1.03
CA MET A 1 6.14 2.80 -1.20
C MET A 1 6.60 3.50 -2.48
N GLN A 2 5.76 3.63 -3.51
CA GLN A 2 6.11 4.27 -4.80
C GLN A 2 5.84 5.78 -4.79
N ALA A 3 6.27 6.48 -3.74
CA ALA A 3 6.04 7.92 -3.54
C ALA A 3 6.82 8.84 -4.52
N GLY A 4 7.38 8.28 -5.61
CA GLY A 4 8.18 9.00 -6.59
C GLY A 4 7.79 8.76 -8.06
N ARG A 5 6.77 7.95 -8.36
CA ARG A 5 6.28 7.82 -9.74
C ARG A 5 5.43 9.02 -10.11
N ARG A 6 5.88 9.80 -11.10
CA ARG A 6 5.11 10.88 -11.71
C ARG A 6 4.18 10.29 -12.76
N TYR A 7 2.88 10.30 -12.50
CA TYR A 7 1.88 9.94 -13.51
C TYR A 7 1.78 11.09 -14.53
N THR A 8 1.87 10.76 -15.81
CA THR A 8 1.71 11.75 -16.89
C THR A 8 0.23 12.11 -17.04
N PHE A 9 -0.07 13.34 -17.46
CA PHE A 9 -1.45 13.78 -17.70
C PHE A 9 -2.28 12.78 -18.53
N PHE A 10 -1.70 12.28 -19.62
CA PHE A 10 -2.35 11.30 -20.50
C PHE A 10 -2.61 9.95 -19.84
N GLN A 11 -1.77 9.53 -18.88
CA GLN A 11 -1.99 8.28 -18.14
C GLN A 11 -3.20 8.42 -17.21
N THR A 12 -3.30 9.55 -16.51
CA THR A 12 -4.45 9.85 -15.64
C THR A 12 -5.73 9.97 -16.47
N ALA A 13 -5.69 10.67 -17.60
CA ALA A 13 -6.84 10.82 -18.49
C ALA A 13 -7.32 9.48 -19.06
N ASN A 14 -6.40 8.61 -19.49
CA ASN A 14 -6.77 7.29 -20.00
C ASN A 14 -7.34 6.38 -18.89
N TRP A 15 -6.87 6.54 -17.65
CA TRP A 15 -7.40 5.81 -16.49
C TRP A 15 -8.82 6.26 -16.12
N THR A 16 -9.12 7.56 -16.21
CA THR A 16 -10.44 8.11 -15.88
C THR A 16 -11.42 8.15 -17.05
N ARG A 17 -10.98 7.86 -18.29
CA ARG A 17 -11.79 7.97 -19.52
C ARG A 17 -13.18 7.34 -19.44
N LYS A 18 -13.28 6.16 -18.82
CA LYS A 18 -14.54 5.41 -18.70
C LYS A 18 -15.54 6.16 -17.83
N TYR A 19 -15.06 6.71 -16.71
CA TYR A 19 -15.87 7.49 -15.79
C TYR A 19 -16.25 8.83 -16.40
N ILE A 20 -15.31 9.54 -17.03
CA ILE A 20 -15.59 10.81 -17.72
C ILE A 20 -16.68 10.61 -18.78
N PHE A 21 -16.53 9.60 -19.64
CA PHE A 21 -17.54 9.28 -20.64
C PHE A 21 -18.90 8.98 -20.01
N TRP A 22 -18.93 8.15 -18.96
CA TRP A 22 -20.17 7.82 -18.26
C TRP A 22 -20.86 9.04 -17.64
N PHE A 23 -20.10 9.91 -16.95
CA PHE A 23 -20.65 11.15 -16.38
C PHE A 23 -21.16 12.08 -17.47
N VAL A 24 -20.42 12.28 -18.56
CA VAL A 24 -20.87 13.11 -19.68
C VAL A 24 -22.18 12.59 -20.25
N VAL A 25 -22.33 11.27 -20.45
CA VAL A 25 -23.58 10.68 -20.93
C VAL A 25 -24.71 10.92 -19.94
N VAL A 26 -24.50 10.63 -18.65
CA VAL A 26 -25.52 10.78 -17.60
C VAL A 26 -25.95 12.24 -17.43
N ASP A 27 -25.02 13.20 -17.47
CA ASP A 27 -25.29 14.62 -17.30
C ASP A 27 -25.95 15.23 -18.55
N SER A 28 -25.63 14.71 -19.73
CA SER A 28 -26.21 15.19 -21.00
C SER A 28 -27.68 14.80 -21.16
N ILE A 29 -28.10 13.63 -20.65
CA ILE A 29 -29.49 13.14 -20.76
C ILE A 29 -30.52 14.16 -20.23
N PRO A 30 -30.46 14.64 -18.98
CA PRO A 30 -31.44 15.60 -18.46
C PRO A 30 -31.40 16.93 -19.20
N VAL A 31 -30.21 17.38 -19.65
CA VAL A 31 -30.06 18.61 -20.44
C VAL A 31 -30.80 18.50 -21.78
N VAL A 32 -30.63 17.38 -22.49
CA VAL A 32 -31.30 17.12 -23.77
C VAL A 32 -32.82 16.97 -23.58
N LEU A 33 -33.26 16.26 -22.54
CA LEU A 33 -34.70 16.13 -22.21
C LEU A 33 -35.35 17.49 -21.92
N TYR A 34 -34.63 18.38 -21.23
CA TYR A 34 -35.13 19.72 -20.96
C TYR A 34 -35.16 20.60 -22.22
N GLN A 35 -34.06 20.66 -23.00
CA GLN A 35 -33.95 21.59 -24.13
C GLN A 35 -34.68 21.14 -25.40
N VAL A 36 -34.67 19.84 -25.72
CA VAL A 36 -35.20 19.32 -26.99
C VAL A 36 -36.64 18.85 -26.83
N PHE A 37 -36.93 18.12 -25.74
CA PHE A 37 -38.24 17.51 -25.50
C PHE A 37 -39.16 18.37 -24.61
N GLN A 38 -38.69 19.56 -24.20
CA GLN A 38 -39.43 20.52 -23.36
C GLN A 38 -40.03 19.88 -22.09
N VAL A 39 -39.30 18.94 -21.49
CA VAL A 39 -39.71 18.25 -20.26
C VAL A 39 -39.44 19.17 -19.06
N GLU A 40 -40.26 20.21 -18.89
CA GLU A 40 -40.03 21.26 -17.89
C GLU A 40 -40.32 20.81 -16.45
N TRP A 41 -41.12 19.76 -16.26
CA TRP A 41 -41.41 19.22 -14.92
C TRP A 41 -40.18 18.58 -14.26
N LEU A 42 -39.15 18.22 -15.05
CA LEU A 42 -37.89 17.64 -14.58
C LEU A 42 -36.88 18.73 -14.16
N ARG A 43 -37.36 19.78 -13.48
CA ARG A 43 -36.48 20.81 -12.92
C ARG A 43 -36.03 20.42 -11.52
N ILE A 44 -34.76 20.02 -11.39
CA ILE A 44 -34.19 19.70 -10.08
C ILE A 44 -33.88 21.02 -9.33
N PRO A 45 -34.45 21.24 -8.12
CA PRO A 45 -34.13 22.42 -7.32
C PRO A 45 -32.67 22.40 -6.84
N TRP A 46 -32.06 23.57 -6.76
CA TRP A 46 -30.65 23.70 -6.37
C TRP A 46 -30.41 23.36 -4.89
N GLN A 47 -31.38 23.63 -4.01
CA GLN A 47 -31.20 23.52 -2.56
C GLN A 47 -30.94 22.08 -2.08
N PRO A 48 -31.69 21.05 -2.51
CA PRO A 48 -31.37 19.66 -2.17
C PRO A 48 -30.01 19.21 -2.72
N LEU A 49 -29.64 19.67 -3.92
CA LEU A 49 -28.35 19.34 -4.53
C LEU A 49 -27.17 19.90 -3.72
N SER A 50 -27.26 21.15 -3.27
CA SER A 50 -26.21 21.75 -2.44
C SER A 50 -26.06 21.04 -1.10
N LEU A 51 -27.17 20.65 -0.46
CA LEU A 51 -27.18 19.91 0.79
C LEU A 51 -26.49 18.53 0.63
N ILE A 52 -26.82 17.80 -0.44
CA ILE A 52 -26.17 16.52 -0.76
C ILE A 52 -24.68 16.73 -1.01
N GLY A 53 -24.30 17.76 -1.76
CA GLY A 53 -22.90 18.08 -2.03
C GLY A 53 -22.09 18.33 -0.76
N ILE A 54 -22.66 19.10 0.18
CA ILE A 54 -22.06 19.37 1.49
C ILE A 54 -21.90 18.06 2.28
N ALA A 55 -22.96 17.24 2.36
CA ALA A 55 -22.92 15.97 3.08
C ALA A 55 -21.84 15.01 2.53
N VAL A 56 -21.73 14.89 1.20
CA VAL A 56 -20.71 14.06 0.53
C VAL A 56 -19.30 14.60 0.78
N ALA A 57 -19.11 15.92 0.73
CA ALA A 57 -17.82 16.55 1.01
C ALA A 57 -17.35 16.30 2.45
N PHE A 58 -18.24 16.45 3.43
CA PHE A 58 -17.93 16.11 4.83
C PHE A 58 -17.58 14.63 4.99
N TYR A 59 -18.40 13.73 4.46
CA TYR A 59 -18.14 12.30 4.50
C TYR A 59 -16.79 11.93 3.90
N LEU A 60 -16.46 12.49 2.73
CA LEU A 60 -15.18 12.26 2.07
C LEU A 60 -14.01 12.82 2.90
N GLY A 61 -14.19 13.99 3.54
CA GLY A 61 -13.21 14.56 4.45
C GLY A 61 -12.85 13.61 5.60
N PHE A 62 -13.86 13.08 6.30
CA PHE A 62 -13.64 12.11 7.38
C PHE A 62 -12.99 10.82 6.87
N LYS A 63 -13.46 10.28 5.75
CA LYS A 63 -12.93 9.05 5.16
C LYS A 63 -11.48 9.20 4.71
N ASN A 64 -11.12 10.34 4.12
CA ASN A 64 -9.76 10.64 3.69
C ASN A 64 -8.83 10.79 4.89
N ASN A 65 -9.26 11.48 5.95
CA ASN A 65 -8.46 11.61 7.16
C ASN A 65 -8.14 10.24 7.78
N SER A 66 -9.16 9.38 7.94
CA SER A 66 -8.97 8.03 8.47
C SER A 66 -8.03 7.18 7.58
N SER A 67 -8.19 7.26 6.25
CA SER A 67 -7.33 6.51 5.32
C SER A 67 -5.88 6.99 5.33
N TYR A 68 -5.67 8.30 5.49
CA TYR A 68 -4.36 8.90 5.64
C TYR A 68 -3.68 8.47 6.95
N GLU A 69 -4.39 8.53 8.06
CA GLU A 69 -3.89 8.08 9.37
C GLU A 69 -3.45 6.62 9.35
N ARG A 70 -4.23 5.72 8.75
CA ARG A 70 -3.84 4.30 8.57
C ARG A 70 -2.56 4.14 7.76
N THR A 71 -2.42 4.91 6.68
CA THR A 71 -1.20 4.89 5.84
C THR A 71 0.00 5.42 6.61
N TRP A 72 -0.20 6.46 7.42
CA TRP A 72 0.82 7.05 8.28
C TRP A 72 1.22 6.10 9.42
N GLU A 73 0.27 5.41 10.03
CA GLU A 73 0.50 4.38 11.04
C GLU A 73 1.37 3.25 10.49
N ALA A 74 1.02 2.70 9.32
CA ALA A 74 1.83 1.67 8.67
C ALA A 74 3.27 2.15 8.39
N ARG A 75 3.45 3.42 8.00
CA ARG A 75 4.78 4.03 7.83
C ARG A 75 5.55 4.11 9.15
N LYS A 76 4.90 4.53 10.24
CA LYS A 76 5.52 4.60 11.58
C LYS A 76 5.96 3.21 12.06
N ILE A 77 5.11 2.20 11.91
CA ILE A 77 5.43 0.81 12.29
C ILE A 77 6.63 0.31 11.48
N TRP A 78 6.62 0.48 10.15
CA TRP A 78 7.74 0.07 9.31
C TRP A 78 9.03 0.83 9.65
N GLY A 79 8.94 2.12 9.95
CA GLY A 79 10.07 2.94 10.42
C GLY A 79 10.64 2.45 11.76
N GLY A 80 9.76 2.08 12.71
CA GLY A 80 10.14 1.46 13.97
C GLY A 80 10.90 0.15 13.76
N ILE A 81 10.36 -0.74 12.92
CA ILE A 81 11.02 -2.01 12.56
C ILE A 81 12.41 -1.76 11.98
N VAL A 82 12.59 -0.80 11.08
CA VAL A 82 13.90 -0.46 10.50
C VAL A 82 14.88 0.01 11.58
N ASN A 83 14.44 0.88 12.48
CA ASN A 83 15.30 1.39 13.56
C ASN A 83 15.73 0.26 14.52
N THR A 84 14.76 -0.53 14.99
CA THR A 84 15.04 -1.67 15.87
C THR A 84 15.91 -2.72 15.18
N SER A 85 15.75 -2.96 13.88
CA SER A 85 16.62 -3.87 13.11
C SER A 85 18.08 -3.43 13.07
N ARG A 86 18.33 -2.11 13.01
CA ARG A 86 19.69 -1.56 13.08
C ARG A 86 20.30 -1.75 14.46
N ALA A 87 19.53 -1.41 15.51
CA ALA A 87 19.94 -1.63 16.89
C ALA A 87 20.25 -3.12 17.15
N PHE A 88 19.38 -4.02 16.67
CA PHE A 88 19.60 -5.46 16.74
C PHE A 88 20.92 -5.88 16.10
N THR A 89 21.24 -5.37 14.90
CA THR A 89 22.49 -5.71 14.21
C THR A 89 23.72 -5.23 14.98
N VAL A 90 23.66 -4.03 15.59
CA VAL A 90 24.74 -3.53 16.46
C VAL A 90 24.88 -4.44 17.68
N MET A 91 23.78 -4.77 18.36
CA MET A 91 23.79 -5.67 19.52
C MET A 91 24.36 -7.05 19.19
N VAL A 92 24.01 -7.63 18.05
CA VAL A 92 24.57 -8.92 17.59
C VAL A 92 26.09 -8.83 17.42
N ARG A 93 26.60 -7.71 16.88
CA ARG A 93 28.05 -7.52 16.70
C ARG A 93 28.76 -7.36 18.04
N GLU A 94 28.22 -6.55 18.94
CA GLU A 94 28.89 -6.22 20.21
C GLU A 94 28.76 -7.36 21.25
N TYR A 95 27.61 -8.03 21.36
CA TYR A 95 27.38 -9.04 22.40
C TYR A 95 27.86 -10.45 22.04
N ILE A 96 27.96 -10.80 20.75
CA ILE A 96 28.53 -12.10 20.34
C ILE A 96 30.05 -11.92 20.25
N ASN A 97 30.73 -11.98 21.39
CA ASN A 97 32.18 -11.84 21.49
C ASN A 97 32.77 -12.81 22.55
N ASN A 98 34.09 -12.89 22.64
CA ASN A 98 34.78 -13.75 23.61
C ASN A 98 35.03 -13.10 24.98
N GLU A 99 34.65 -11.84 25.19
CA GLU A 99 35.00 -11.08 26.40
C GLU A 99 34.34 -11.65 27.65
N ALA A 100 33.13 -12.18 27.52
CA ALA A 100 32.35 -12.80 28.60
C ALA A 100 32.06 -14.30 28.37
N ALA A 101 32.74 -14.93 27.40
CA ALA A 101 32.50 -16.33 27.04
C ALA A 101 33.23 -17.28 28.00
N VAL A 102 32.54 -18.34 28.45
CA VAL A 102 33.14 -19.40 29.28
C VAL A 102 34.14 -20.24 28.46
N GLU A 103 33.88 -20.39 27.17
CA GLU A 103 34.73 -21.07 26.21
C GLU A 103 35.05 -20.11 25.06
N GLN A 104 36.34 -19.88 24.80
CA GLN A 104 36.78 -18.99 23.74
C GLN A 104 36.62 -19.69 22.38
N GLN A 105 35.89 -19.05 21.47
CA GLN A 105 35.74 -19.52 20.10
C GLN A 105 36.69 -18.80 19.15
N GLU A 106 37.00 -19.42 18.01
CA GLU A 106 37.76 -18.74 16.95
C GLU A 106 36.98 -17.53 16.41
N GLU A 107 37.67 -16.42 16.15
CA GLU A 107 37.02 -15.19 15.66
C GLU A 107 36.28 -15.41 14.33
N THR A 108 36.76 -16.33 13.47
CA THR A 108 36.09 -16.71 12.22
C THR A 108 34.74 -17.38 12.48
N ALA A 109 34.64 -18.24 13.50
CA ALA A 109 33.41 -18.89 13.90
C ALA A 109 32.40 -17.90 14.48
N LEU A 110 32.86 -16.94 15.29
CA LEU A 110 32.02 -15.85 15.81
C LEU A 110 31.49 -14.95 14.69
N LEU A 111 32.33 -14.64 13.69
CA LEU A 111 31.92 -13.88 12.51
C LEU A 111 30.82 -14.59 11.72
N GLU A 112 30.95 -15.89 11.48
CA GLU A 112 29.91 -16.68 10.81
C GLU A 112 28.62 -16.74 11.62
N LEU A 113 28.70 -16.87 12.94
CA LEU A 113 27.53 -16.83 13.82
C LEU A 113 26.80 -15.48 13.76
N ARG A 114 27.53 -14.36 13.90
CA ARG A 114 26.99 -13.00 13.74
C ARG A 114 26.31 -12.86 12.38
N ARG A 115 26.97 -13.32 11.31
CA ARG A 115 26.45 -13.29 9.94
C ARG A 115 25.15 -14.08 9.82
N GLN A 116 25.11 -15.30 10.35
CA GLN A 116 23.92 -16.16 10.32
C GLN A 116 22.73 -15.50 11.02
N VAL A 117 22.93 -14.93 12.21
CA VAL A 117 21.87 -14.25 12.98
C VAL A 117 21.33 -13.04 12.21
N VAL A 118 22.21 -12.23 11.62
CA VAL A 118 21.79 -11.07 10.80
C VAL A 118 21.03 -11.52 9.55
N HIS A 119 21.50 -12.57 8.86
CA HIS A 119 20.81 -13.08 7.66
C HIS A 119 19.43 -13.63 7.98
N ARG A 120 19.25 -14.33 9.10
CA ARG A 120 17.94 -14.78 9.59
C ARG A 120 16.99 -13.61 9.84
N HIS A 121 17.49 -12.53 10.45
CA HIS A 121 16.70 -11.32 10.68
C HIS A 121 16.27 -10.65 9.36
N VAL A 122 17.18 -10.58 8.38
CA VAL A 122 16.86 -10.07 7.03
C VAL A 122 15.85 -10.99 6.32
N ALA A 123 15.99 -12.30 6.46
CA ALA A 123 15.04 -13.28 5.92
C ALA A 123 13.65 -13.08 6.53
N TRP A 124 13.55 -12.82 7.84
CA TRP A 124 12.29 -12.49 8.50
C TRP A 124 11.65 -11.21 7.94
N LEU A 125 12.42 -10.14 7.72
CA LEU A 125 11.92 -8.90 7.09
C LEU A 125 11.36 -9.17 5.68
N ARG A 126 12.04 -10.03 4.92
CA ARG A 126 11.62 -10.42 3.58
C ARG A 126 10.37 -11.29 3.60
N ALA A 127 10.30 -12.26 4.51
CA ALA A 127 9.13 -13.11 4.76
C ALA A 127 7.90 -12.26 5.11
N MET A 128 8.04 -11.31 6.04
CA MET A 128 6.97 -10.37 6.41
C MET A 128 6.49 -9.56 5.19
N THR A 129 7.41 -9.10 4.33
CA THR A 129 7.05 -8.36 3.11
C THR A 129 6.25 -9.22 2.12
N ILE A 130 6.48 -10.53 2.09
CA ILE A 130 5.70 -11.47 1.26
C ILE A 130 4.33 -11.69 1.88
N GLU A 131 4.25 -11.98 3.18
CA GLU A 131 2.98 -12.19 3.89
C GLU A 131 2.04 -10.97 3.81
N LEU A 132 2.57 -9.75 3.95
CA LEU A 132 1.77 -8.52 3.84
C LEU A 132 1.14 -8.31 2.44
N ARG A 133 1.51 -9.10 1.43
CA ARG A 133 0.90 -9.05 0.08
C ARG A 133 -0.28 -10.02 -0.07
N LYS A 134 -0.46 -10.94 0.87
CA LYS A 134 -1.52 -11.94 0.84
C LYS A 134 -2.88 -11.26 0.83
N TYR A 135 -3.74 -11.72 -0.06
CA TYR A 135 -5.08 -11.16 -0.24
C TYR A 135 -5.93 -11.37 1.01
N GLN A 136 -6.62 -10.32 1.45
CA GLN A 136 -7.57 -10.38 2.55
C GLN A 136 -9.01 -10.29 2.04
N PRO A 137 -9.99 -10.98 2.64
CA PRO A 137 -11.37 -11.02 2.15
C PRO A 137 -12.01 -9.64 1.93
N TRP A 138 -11.64 -8.65 2.74
CA TRP A 138 -12.16 -7.28 2.70
C TRP A 138 -11.45 -6.35 1.71
N GLU A 139 -10.40 -6.82 1.02
CA GLU A 139 -9.71 -6.03 0.01
C GLU A 139 -10.52 -5.94 -1.30
N HIS A 140 -10.14 -5.03 -2.19
CA HIS A 140 -10.69 -5.01 -3.54
C HIS A 140 -9.91 -6.02 -4.40
N ASN A 141 -10.61 -6.92 -5.09
CA ASN A 141 -10.03 -7.97 -5.95
C ASN A 141 -10.56 -7.95 -7.38
N ALA A 142 -10.93 -6.77 -7.88
CA ALA A 142 -11.39 -6.68 -9.26
C ALA A 142 -10.27 -7.12 -10.20
N SER A 143 -10.62 -7.55 -11.42
CA SER A 143 -9.64 -7.93 -12.45
C SER A 143 -8.58 -6.84 -12.67
N ASN A 144 -9.02 -5.58 -12.65
CA ASN A 144 -8.14 -4.41 -12.77
C ASN A 144 -7.14 -4.29 -11.61
N ASP A 145 -7.53 -4.66 -10.38
CA ASP A 145 -6.65 -4.62 -9.21
C ASP A 145 -5.54 -5.66 -9.31
N LYS A 146 -5.87 -6.85 -9.81
CA LYS A 146 -4.90 -7.94 -10.06
C LYS A 146 -3.86 -7.52 -11.10
N VAL A 147 -4.31 -6.93 -12.21
CA VAL A 147 -3.42 -6.39 -13.25
C VAL A 147 -2.53 -5.28 -12.67
N GLY A 148 -3.10 -4.39 -11.86
CA GLY A 148 -2.35 -3.35 -11.16
C GLY A 148 -1.23 -3.92 -10.27
N ARG A 149 -1.53 -4.93 -9.43
CA ARG A 149 -0.52 -5.58 -8.58
C ARG A 149 0.60 -6.25 -9.39
N LYS A 150 0.28 -6.85 -10.53
CA LYS A 150 1.27 -7.46 -11.43
C LYS A 150 2.20 -6.41 -12.03
N ILE A 151 1.66 -5.31 -12.53
CA ILE A 151 2.43 -4.17 -13.07
C ILE A 151 3.32 -3.53 -11.99
N LEU A 152 2.82 -3.49 -10.74
CA LEU A 152 3.53 -2.92 -9.60
C LEU A 152 4.53 -3.91 -8.96
N GLY A 153 4.54 -5.18 -9.35
CA GLY A 153 5.36 -6.23 -8.74
C GLY A 153 4.99 -6.54 -7.27
N THR A 154 3.77 -6.21 -6.86
CA THR A 154 3.24 -6.38 -5.49
C THR A 154 2.31 -7.57 -5.34
N GLU A 155 2.19 -8.39 -6.38
CA GLU A 155 1.46 -9.65 -6.27
C GLU A 155 2.06 -10.59 -5.23
N TYR A 156 1.18 -11.33 -4.56
CA TYR A 156 1.56 -12.39 -3.64
C TYR A 156 2.05 -13.60 -4.43
N ARG A 157 3.27 -14.03 -4.14
CA ARG A 157 3.91 -15.20 -4.75
C ARG A 157 4.50 -16.05 -3.63
N PRO A 158 3.84 -17.16 -3.25
CA PRO A 158 4.32 -17.99 -2.14
C PRO A 158 5.66 -18.66 -2.45
N GLU A 159 6.00 -18.85 -3.73
CA GLU A 159 7.28 -19.45 -4.15
C GLU A 159 8.49 -18.60 -3.71
N ARG A 160 8.28 -17.31 -3.44
CA ARG A 160 9.33 -16.43 -2.91
C ARG A 160 9.77 -16.78 -1.49
N PHE A 161 9.02 -17.60 -0.76
CA PHE A 161 9.50 -18.15 0.51
C PHE A 161 10.63 -19.16 0.32
N ASP A 162 10.67 -19.86 -0.82
CA ASP A 162 11.74 -20.82 -1.11
C ASP A 162 13.10 -20.13 -1.25
N GLU A 163 13.11 -18.88 -1.76
CA GLU A 163 14.31 -18.03 -1.82
C GLU A 163 14.92 -17.75 -0.43
N LEU A 164 14.14 -17.92 0.66
CA LEU A 164 14.55 -17.62 2.02
C LEU A 164 15.13 -18.82 2.77
N LYS A 165 14.88 -20.04 2.31
CA LYS A 165 15.35 -21.28 2.95
C LYS A 165 16.87 -21.31 3.21
N PRO A 166 17.74 -20.79 2.33
CA PRO A 166 19.19 -20.77 2.59
C PRO A 166 19.62 -19.90 3.78
N TYR A 167 18.74 -19.01 4.25
CA TYR A 167 19.02 -18.02 5.29
C TYR A 167 18.30 -18.33 6.62
N LEU A 168 17.58 -19.45 6.70
CA LEU A 168 16.90 -19.96 7.90
C LEU A 168 17.78 -21.01 8.57
#